data_AF-A0A959U098-F1
#
_entry.id   AF-A0A959U098-F1
#
_cell.length_a   1.000
_cell.length_b   1.000
_cell.length_c   1.000
_cell.angle_alpha   90.00
_cell.angle_beta   90.00
_cell.angle_gamma   90.00
#
_symmetry.space_group_name_H-M   'P 1'
#
loop_
_entity.id
_entity.type
_entity.pdbx_description
1 polymer ?
#
loop_
_entity_poly.entity_id
_entity_poly.type
_entity_poly.pdbx_seq_one_letter_code
_entity_poly.pdbx_strand_id
1 'polypeptide(L)'
;MKRFLFLLSGGLFFLAACVHDPFAVIIDDTGGGTLPIDTGGTGGIDTTFYTGIPCDPDTVYFQNDILPILVSNCAIEGCHDVASHEEGIILSTYDYVMSTGTVHAGHPNSSEMYEKITDFGDDDLMPPPPAPPLSSDEIALIYTWIDQGALDNYCSDCDTSSVTFSETVWPIVDAYCTGCHDATLPSAGLSLLNYDDVAFVAENGSLMSSLNGSDGYVLMPSGSSALPDCLIDLIQTWVDDGYPDN
;
A
#
# COMPACT_ATOMS: atom_id res chain seq x y z
N MET A 1 -4.04 -9.76 -79.25
CA MET A 1 -3.55 -11.09 -78.83
C MET A 1 -3.17 -11.01 -77.36
N LYS A 2 -3.68 -11.95 -76.57
CA LYS A 2 -3.29 -12.38 -75.20
C LYS A 2 -3.15 -11.33 -74.07
N ARG A 3 -4.11 -11.47 -73.14
CA ARG A 3 -4.11 -11.08 -71.73
C ARG A 3 -2.82 -11.49 -71.02
N PHE A 4 -2.33 -10.68 -70.08
CA PHE A 4 -1.76 -11.19 -68.83
C PHE A 4 -2.05 -10.22 -67.69
N LEU A 5 -2.85 -10.71 -66.74
CA LEU A 5 -3.19 -10.14 -65.45
C LEU A 5 -2.04 -10.54 -64.50
N PHE A 6 -1.38 -9.59 -63.85
CA PHE A 6 -0.53 -9.87 -62.70
C PHE A 6 -1.07 -9.09 -61.50
N LEU A 7 -1.79 -9.82 -60.64
CA LEU A 7 -2.13 -9.41 -59.29
C LEU A 7 -0.87 -9.57 -58.44
N LEU A 8 -0.28 -8.46 -57.97
CA LEU A 8 0.65 -8.49 -56.84
C LEU A 8 -0.11 -8.04 -55.60
N SER A 9 -0.48 -9.01 -54.77
CA SER A 9 -0.93 -8.78 -53.40
C SER A 9 0.28 -8.41 -52.54
N GLY A 10 0.41 -7.13 -52.19
CA GLY A 10 1.32 -6.68 -51.13
C GLY A 10 0.67 -6.95 -49.78
N GLY A 11 1.16 -7.97 -49.07
CA GLY A 11 0.69 -8.35 -47.74
C GLY A 11 0.99 -7.27 -46.70
N LEU A 12 -0.03 -6.93 -45.92
CA LEU A 12 0.04 -6.05 -44.76
C LEU A 12 0.71 -6.82 -43.61
N PHE A 13 1.95 -6.45 -43.25
CA PHE A 13 2.63 -6.95 -42.07
C PHE A 13 2.00 -6.30 -40.83
N PHE A 14 1.11 -7.01 -40.15
CA PHE A 14 0.76 -6.71 -38.77
C PHE A 14 1.88 -7.24 -37.87
N LEU A 15 2.60 -6.34 -37.20
CA LEU A 15 3.36 -6.70 -36.01
C LEU A 15 2.33 -6.98 -34.92
N ALA A 16 2.03 -8.26 -34.71
CA ALA A 16 1.33 -8.70 -33.51
C ALA A 16 2.30 -8.53 -32.33
N ALA A 17 2.19 -7.40 -31.63
CA ALA A 17 2.70 -7.28 -30.28
C ALA A 17 1.86 -8.22 -29.39
N CYS A 18 2.51 -8.92 -28.45
CA CYS A 18 1.82 -9.72 -27.46
C CYS A 18 0.93 -8.79 -26.62
N VAL A 19 -0.38 -8.96 -26.73
CA VAL A 19 -1.33 -8.42 -25.76
C VAL A 19 -1.24 -9.34 -24.55
N HIS A 20 -0.87 -8.81 -23.39
CA HIS A 20 -1.10 -9.53 -22.13
C HIS A 20 -2.61 -9.63 -21.92
N ASP A 21 -3.09 -10.87 -21.91
CA ASP A 21 -4.45 -11.21 -21.53
C ASP A 21 -4.62 -10.84 -20.06
N PRO A 22 -5.55 -9.93 -19.70
CA PRO A 22 -5.85 -9.73 -18.30
C PRO A 22 -6.47 -11.03 -17.79
N PHE A 23 -5.75 -11.75 -16.93
CA PHE A 23 -6.35 -12.78 -16.11
C PHE A 23 -7.46 -12.10 -15.30
N ALA A 24 -8.68 -12.18 -15.81
CA ALA A 24 -9.88 -11.90 -15.06
C ALA A 24 -10.01 -13.02 -14.02
N VAL A 25 -9.36 -12.82 -12.87
CA VAL A 25 -9.68 -13.56 -11.66
C VAL A 25 -11.03 -13.03 -11.20
N ILE A 26 -12.09 -13.68 -11.68
CA ILE A 26 -13.42 -13.54 -11.10
C ILE A 26 -13.41 -14.41 -9.85
N ILE A 27 -13.12 -13.81 -8.70
CA ILE A 27 -13.39 -14.40 -7.39
C ILE A 27 -14.91 -14.37 -7.19
N ASP A 28 -15.57 -15.49 -7.53
CA ASP A 28 -16.94 -15.76 -7.11
C ASP A 28 -16.90 -16.25 -5.66
N ASP A 29 -17.28 -15.36 -4.74
CA ASP A 29 -17.55 -15.66 -3.35
C ASP A 29 -18.80 -16.54 -3.23
N THR A 30 -18.65 -17.84 -3.53
CA THR A 30 -19.47 -18.88 -2.91
C THR A 30 -18.71 -20.21 -2.83
N GLY A 31 -18.09 -20.45 -1.68
CA GLY A 31 -17.94 -21.78 -1.06
C GLY A 31 -17.41 -22.96 -1.90
N GLY A 32 -16.17 -23.35 -1.62
CA GLY A 32 -15.72 -24.74 -1.68
C GLY A 32 -15.43 -25.29 -3.09
N GLY A 33 -14.28 -24.93 -3.64
CA GLY A 33 -13.72 -25.56 -4.84
C GLY A 33 -12.22 -25.77 -4.70
N THR A 34 -11.80 -27.02 -4.53
CA THR A 34 -10.39 -27.42 -4.58
C THR A 34 -9.81 -27.08 -5.95
N LEU A 35 -8.79 -26.21 -6.00
CA LEU A 35 -7.99 -26.01 -7.20
C LEU A 35 -7.30 -27.33 -7.59
N PRO A 36 -7.11 -27.61 -8.89
CA PRO A 36 -6.27 -28.73 -9.31
C PRO A 36 -4.82 -28.41 -8.96
N ILE A 37 -4.31 -29.07 -7.92
CA ILE A 37 -2.91 -28.99 -7.53
C ILE A 37 -2.08 -29.74 -8.58
N ASP A 38 -1.12 -29.04 -9.19
CA ASP A 38 -0.12 -29.65 -10.07
C ASP A 38 0.81 -30.50 -9.19
N THR A 39 0.51 -31.79 -9.08
CA THR A 39 1.32 -32.73 -8.30
C THR A 39 2.45 -33.28 -9.17
N GLY A 40 3.40 -32.40 -9.45
CA GLY A 40 4.67 -32.69 -10.12
C GLY A 40 5.88 -32.66 -9.20
N GLY A 41 5.76 -33.06 -7.93
CA GLY A 41 6.90 -33.09 -7.01
C GLY A 41 6.57 -33.72 -5.67
N THR A 42 7.26 -34.82 -5.34
CA THR A 42 7.14 -35.50 -4.05
C THR A 42 7.73 -34.66 -2.92
N GLY A 43 6.89 -33.85 -2.29
CA GLY A 43 7.15 -33.18 -1.02
C GLY A 43 5.80 -32.69 -0.51
N GLY A 44 5.23 -33.38 0.48
CA GLY A 44 3.90 -33.07 1.00
C GLY A 44 3.84 -31.62 1.48
N ILE A 45 2.99 -30.83 0.84
CA ILE A 45 2.63 -29.50 1.32
C ILE A 45 1.72 -29.74 2.52
N ASP A 46 2.23 -29.40 3.70
CA ASP A 46 1.48 -29.39 4.94
C ASP A 46 0.44 -28.26 4.87
N THR A 47 -0.80 -28.59 4.53
CA THR A 47 -1.91 -27.63 4.44
C THR A 47 -2.44 -27.24 5.83
N THR A 48 -1.57 -27.08 6.81
CA THR A 48 -1.92 -26.42 8.07
C THR A 48 -2.11 -24.92 7.81
N PHE A 49 -3.37 -24.53 7.60
CA PHE A 49 -3.94 -23.22 7.96
C PHE A 49 -3.16 -21.95 7.60
N TYR A 50 -2.55 -21.88 6.41
CA TYR A 50 -2.07 -20.61 5.89
C TYR A 50 -3.24 -19.82 5.29
N THR A 51 -3.78 -18.86 6.05
CA THR A 51 -4.86 -17.95 5.63
C THR A 51 -4.35 -16.72 4.88
N GLY A 52 -3.05 -16.68 4.58
CA GLY A 52 -2.37 -15.54 3.97
C GLY A 52 -2.29 -15.58 2.44
N ILE A 53 -2.32 -14.40 1.81
CA ILE A 53 -1.91 -14.19 0.42
C ILE A 53 -0.39 -13.94 0.45
N PRO A 54 0.46 -14.85 -0.07
CA PRO A 54 1.90 -14.65 -0.05
C PRO A 54 2.32 -13.37 -0.77
N CYS A 55 3.29 -12.65 -0.20
CA CYS A 55 3.88 -11.47 -0.83
C CYS A 55 4.86 -11.90 -1.93
N ASP A 56 4.83 -11.21 -3.07
CA ASP A 56 5.82 -11.34 -4.13
C ASP A 56 6.86 -10.21 -3.98
N PRO A 57 8.16 -10.52 -3.88
CA PRO A 57 9.20 -9.49 -3.71
C PRO A 57 9.33 -8.53 -4.90
N ASP A 58 8.82 -8.89 -6.08
CA ASP A 58 8.82 -8.04 -7.26
C ASP A 58 7.52 -7.21 -7.41
N THR A 59 6.58 -7.33 -6.46
CA THR A 59 5.30 -6.59 -6.46
C THR A 59 5.29 -5.52 -5.38
N VAL A 60 4.89 -4.31 -5.75
CA VAL A 60 4.54 -3.26 -4.80
C VAL A 60 3.04 -3.32 -4.53
N TYR A 61 2.69 -3.35 -3.26
CA TYR A 61 1.32 -3.47 -2.80
C TYR A 61 0.81 -2.13 -2.30
N PHE A 62 -0.31 -1.64 -2.86
CA PHE A 62 -0.85 -0.35 -2.46
C PHE A 62 -1.11 -0.30 -0.96
N GLN A 63 -1.75 -1.32 -0.41
CA GLN A 63 -2.16 -1.32 0.99
C GLN A 63 -0.97 -1.41 1.95
N ASN A 64 0.08 -2.17 1.59
CA ASN A 64 1.24 -2.43 2.44
C ASN A 64 2.35 -1.38 2.28
N ASP A 65 2.57 -0.87 1.07
CA ASP A 65 3.74 -0.07 0.72
C ASP A 65 3.40 1.40 0.40
N ILE A 66 2.29 1.65 -0.30
CA ILE A 66 1.97 3.00 -0.83
C ILE A 66 1.09 3.79 0.11
N LEU A 67 0.01 3.19 0.60
CA LEU A 67 -0.90 3.82 1.54
C LEU A 67 -0.17 4.39 2.78
N PRO A 68 0.75 3.68 3.45
CA PRO A 68 1.49 4.26 4.57
C PRO A 68 2.27 5.53 4.19
N ILE A 69 2.92 5.55 3.03
CA ILE A 69 3.63 6.74 2.54
C ILE A 69 2.65 7.91 2.38
N LEU A 70 1.50 7.66 1.75
CA LEU A 70 0.50 8.70 1.49
C LEU A 70 -0.14 9.23 2.78
N VAL A 71 -0.51 8.37 3.73
CA VAL A 71 -1.17 8.81 4.98
C VAL A 71 -0.20 9.47 5.95
N SER A 72 1.07 9.08 5.96
CA SER A 72 2.08 9.65 6.85
C SER A 72 2.69 10.95 6.31
N ASN A 73 2.72 11.15 4.98
CA ASN A 73 3.42 12.30 4.39
C ASN A 73 2.51 13.27 3.63
N CYS A 74 1.30 12.87 3.21
CA CYS A 74 0.48 13.67 2.29
C CYS A 74 -0.95 13.91 2.80
N ALA A 75 -1.62 12.86 3.27
CA ALA A 75 -3.01 12.93 3.73
C ALA A 75 -3.12 13.43 5.19
N ILE A 76 -2.43 14.52 5.47
CA ILE A 76 -2.37 15.18 6.78
C ILE A 76 -3.30 16.41 6.82
N GLU A 77 -3.74 16.79 8.02
CA GLU A 77 -4.59 17.97 8.23
C GLU A 77 -3.94 19.22 7.60
N GLY A 78 -4.71 19.92 6.77
CA GLY A 78 -4.29 21.10 6.03
C GLY A 78 -3.60 20.81 4.69
N CYS A 79 -3.38 19.55 4.30
CA CYS A 79 -2.71 19.19 3.05
C CYS A 79 -3.60 18.37 2.12
N HIS A 80 -3.56 17.03 2.09
CA HIS A 80 -4.34 16.21 1.15
C HIS A 80 -5.25 15.19 1.85
N ASP A 81 -5.85 15.60 2.98
CA ASP A 81 -6.76 14.79 3.78
C ASP A 81 -8.24 14.98 3.40
N VAL A 82 -9.14 14.18 3.98
CA VAL A 82 -10.57 14.29 3.65
C VAL A 82 -11.17 15.64 4.10
N ALA A 83 -10.75 16.19 5.23
CA ALA A 83 -11.43 17.33 5.84
C ALA A 83 -10.97 18.69 5.31
N SER A 84 -9.69 18.83 4.99
CA SER A 84 -9.03 20.11 4.71
C SER A 84 -8.18 20.14 3.44
N HIS A 85 -8.30 19.11 2.59
CA HIS A 85 -7.52 19.00 1.36
C HIS A 85 -7.39 20.28 0.54
N GLU A 86 -6.15 20.55 0.11
CA GLU A 86 -5.80 21.53 -0.89
C GLU A 86 -6.07 21.00 -2.29
N GLU A 87 -6.39 21.93 -3.20
CA GLU A 87 -6.58 21.69 -4.63
C GLU A 87 -7.62 20.63 -5.03
N GLY A 88 -8.47 20.19 -4.09
CA GLY A 88 -9.43 19.12 -4.35
C GLY A 88 -8.81 17.72 -4.30
N ILE A 89 -7.58 17.58 -3.79
CA ILE A 89 -6.78 16.35 -3.85
C ILE A 89 -6.84 15.63 -2.50
N ILE A 90 -7.43 14.43 -2.49
CA ILE A 90 -7.52 13.58 -1.31
C ILE A 90 -6.69 12.32 -1.54
N LEU A 91 -5.78 12.00 -0.62
CA LEU A 91 -4.81 10.89 -0.76
C LEU A 91 -4.94 9.83 0.33
N SER A 92 -6.05 9.81 1.07
CA SER A 92 -6.21 8.97 2.26
C SER A 92 -6.70 7.54 2.00
N THR A 93 -7.17 7.24 0.78
CA THR A 93 -7.61 5.89 0.37
C THR A 93 -7.31 5.67 -1.11
N TYR A 94 -7.28 4.40 -1.54
CA TYR A 94 -7.10 4.05 -2.96
C TYR A 94 -8.11 4.77 -3.87
N ASP A 95 -9.40 4.68 -3.54
CA ASP A 95 -10.47 5.27 -4.32
C ASP A 95 -10.29 6.79 -4.46
N TYR A 96 -9.91 7.47 -3.37
CA TYR A 96 -9.64 8.90 -3.43
C TYR A 96 -8.43 9.20 -4.31
N VAL A 97 -7.30 8.54 -4.08
CA VAL A 97 -6.06 8.71 -4.84
C VAL A 97 -6.33 8.60 -6.34
N MET A 98 -6.98 7.52 -6.77
CA MET A 98 -7.24 7.29 -8.19
C MET A 98 -8.30 8.24 -8.76
N SER A 99 -9.25 8.70 -7.95
CA SER A 99 -10.26 9.68 -8.38
C SER A 99 -9.72 11.08 -8.64
N THR A 100 -8.55 11.43 -8.08
CA THR A 100 -7.92 12.74 -8.30
C THR A 100 -7.51 12.96 -9.76
N GLY A 101 -7.23 11.87 -10.50
CA GLY A 101 -6.68 11.93 -11.86
C GLY A 101 -5.19 12.27 -11.92
N THR A 102 -4.50 12.38 -10.78
CA THR A 102 -3.05 12.66 -10.71
C THR A 102 -2.20 11.41 -10.98
N VAL A 103 -2.78 10.22 -10.87
CA VAL A 103 -2.14 8.93 -11.11
C VAL A 103 -2.61 8.32 -12.43
N HIS A 104 -1.68 8.07 -13.34
CA HIS A 104 -1.91 7.40 -14.61
C HIS A 104 -1.31 5.99 -14.57
N ALA A 105 -2.15 4.99 -14.30
CA ALA A 105 -1.76 3.58 -14.24
C ALA A 105 -0.90 3.15 -15.44
N GLY A 106 0.24 2.53 -15.17
CA GLY A 106 1.25 2.08 -16.14
C GLY A 106 2.10 3.20 -16.74
N HIS A 107 1.93 4.45 -16.30
CA HIS A 107 2.58 5.62 -16.88
C HIS A 107 3.08 6.59 -15.78
N PRO A 108 4.12 6.20 -15.02
CA PRO A 108 4.65 7.02 -13.93
C PRO A 108 5.12 8.40 -14.43
N ASN A 109 5.82 8.46 -15.57
CA ASN A 109 6.32 9.72 -16.13
C ASN A 109 5.23 10.64 -16.71
N SER A 110 3.97 10.21 -16.75
CA SER A 110 2.84 11.09 -17.08
C SER A 110 1.90 11.30 -15.90
N SER A 111 2.27 10.84 -14.70
CA SER A 111 1.49 11.00 -13.48
C SER A 111 1.96 12.27 -12.77
N GLU A 112 1.04 13.22 -12.60
CA GLU A 112 1.28 14.47 -11.86
C GLU A 112 1.75 14.19 -10.43
N MET A 113 1.20 13.15 -9.78
CA MET A 113 1.68 12.72 -8.46
C MET A 113 3.19 12.43 -8.45
N TYR A 114 3.70 11.73 -9.48
CA TYR A 114 5.11 11.38 -9.56
C TYR A 114 5.99 12.59 -9.92
N GLU A 115 5.50 13.47 -10.79
CA GLU A 115 6.14 14.75 -11.09
C GLU A 115 6.32 15.59 -9.81
N LYS A 116 5.24 15.80 -9.05
CA LYS A 116 5.27 16.65 -7.84
C LYS A 116 6.17 16.13 -6.72
N ILE A 117 6.42 14.82 -6.62
CA ILE A 117 7.36 14.27 -5.63
C ILE A 117 8.81 14.19 -6.15
N THR A 118 9.07 14.54 -7.41
CA THR A 118 10.41 14.50 -8.04
C THR A 118 10.91 15.85 -8.57
N ASP A 119 10.10 16.91 -8.51
CA ASP A 119 10.44 18.28 -8.91
C ASP A 119 11.36 19.01 -7.92
N PHE A 120 12.52 18.41 -7.62
CA PHE A 120 13.46 18.96 -6.66
C PHE A 120 13.94 20.37 -7.04
N GLY A 121 13.65 21.33 -6.17
CA GLY A 121 14.06 22.73 -6.33
C GLY A 121 13.02 23.63 -6.99
N ASP A 122 11.84 23.09 -7.30
CA ASP A 122 10.64 23.84 -7.67
C ASP A 122 9.83 24.24 -6.42
N ASP A 123 8.98 25.27 -6.53
CA ASP A 123 8.08 25.68 -5.45
C ASP A 123 6.87 24.76 -5.28
N ASP A 124 6.61 23.89 -6.25
CA ASP A 124 5.53 22.92 -6.23
C ASP A 124 5.95 21.51 -5.73
N LEU A 125 7.18 21.33 -5.23
CA LEU A 125 7.64 20.04 -4.69
C LEU A 125 6.78 19.61 -3.49
N MET A 126 6.32 18.36 -3.51
CA MET A 126 5.54 17.74 -2.43
C MET A 126 6.32 16.63 -1.71
N PRO A 127 6.25 16.56 -0.35
CA PRO A 127 5.61 17.51 0.55
C PRO A 127 6.32 18.89 0.54
N PRO A 128 5.58 20.00 0.74
CA PRO A 128 6.17 21.33 0.70
C PRO A 128 7.04 21.60 1.94
N PRO A 129 8.09 22.43 1.85
CA PRO A 129 8.86 22.84 3.02
C PRO A 129 7.96 23.46 4.10
N PRO A 130 8.21 23.20 5.39
CA PRO A 130 9.44 22.66 5.96
C PRO A 130 9.50 21.12 6.07
N ALA A 131 8.49 20.39 5.59
CA ALA A 131 8.55 18.93 5.57
C ALA A 131 9.73 18.46 4.68
N PRO A 132 10.45 17.39 5.08
CA PRO A 132 11.47 16.83 4.22
C PRO A 132 10.83 16.21 2.97
N PRO A 133 11.51 16.24 1.81
CA PRO A 133 11.10 15.44 0.66
C PRO A 133 11.09 13.95 1.01
N LEU A 134 10.28 13.18 0.28
CA LEU A 134 10.30 11.71 0.38
C LEU A 134 11.70 11.15 0.11
N SER A 135 12.00 10.02 0.74
CA SER A 135 13.22 9.27 0.48
C SER A 135 13.24 8.71 -0.94
N SER A 136 14.44 8.38 -1.43
CA SER A 136 14.58 7.73 -2.74
C SER A 136 13.84 6.40 -2.83
N ASP A 137 13.73 5.69 -1.72
CA ASP A 137 13.11 4.36 -1.67
C ASP A 137 11.58 4.48 -1.71
N GLU A 138 11.01 5.45 -0.99
CA GLU A 138 9.57 5.78 -1.08
C GLU A 138 9.18 6.26 -2.49
N ILE A 139 10.01 7.12 -3.11
CA ILE A 139 9.79 7.56 -4.50
C ILE A 139 9.85 6.36 -5.46
N ALA A 140 10.78 5.42 -5.23
CA ALA A 140 10.90 4.22 -6.05
C ALA A 140 9.70 3.28 -5.89
N LEU A 141 9.14 3.14 -4.68
CA LEU A 141 7.90 2.40 -4.43
C LEU A 141 6.74 3.02 -5.21
N ILE A 142 6.54 4.34 -5.11
CA ILE A 142 5.47 5.05 -5.84
C ILE A 142 5.66 4.88 -7.36
N TYR A 143 6.87 5.07 -7.88
CA TYR A 143 7.15 4.84 -9.30
C TYR A 143 6.76 3.43 -9.74
N THR A 144 7.20 2.43 -8.98
CA THR A 144 7.03 1.00 -9.31
C THR A 144 5.56 0.61 -9.23
N TRP A 145 4.83 1.05 -8.20
CA TRP A 145 3.40 0.82 -8.09
C TRP A 145 2.63 1.40 -9.29
N ILE A 146 2.94 2.63 -9.69
CA ILE A 146 2.31 3.23 -10.88
C ILE A 146 2.66 2.43 -12.14
N ASP A 147 3.93 2.06 -12.32
CA ASP A 147 4.40 1.24 -13.46
C ASP A 147 3.71 -0.13 -13.51
N GLN A 148 3.45 -0.74 -12.35
CA GLN A 148 2.71 -2.00 -12.18
C GLN A 148 1.19 -1.87 -12.37
N GLY A 149 0.71 -0.68 -12.76
CA GLY A 149 -0.69 -0.45 -13.10
C GLY A 149 -1.52 0.17 -11.97
N ALA A 150 -0.87 0.70 -10.93
CA ALA A 150 -1.50 1.39 -9.81
C ALA A 150 -2.68 0.59 -9.21
N LEU A 151 -2.44 -0.68 -8.88
CA LEU A 151 -3.48 -1.60 -8.43
C LEU A 151 -3.84 -1.36 -6.96
N ASP A 152 -5.10 -1.62 -6.58
CA ASP A 152 -5.52 -1.77 -5.18
C ASP A 152 -5.25 -3.20 -4.73
N ASN A 153 -3.98 -3.52 -4.50
CA ASN A 153 -3.51 -4.84 -4.11
C ASN A 153 -2.96 -4.83 -2.68
N TYR A 154 -2.98 -6.01 -2.08
CA TYR A 154 -2.36 -6.29 -0.81
C TYR A 154 -1.78 -7.69 -0.82
N CYS A 155 -0.80 -7.93 0.03
CA CYS A 155 -0.42 -9.26 0.45
C CYS A 155 -0.61 -9.40 1.96
N SER A 156 -0.81 -10.64 2.39
CA SER A 156 -0.99 -11.00 3.78
C SER A 156 -0.12 -12.21 4.08
N ASP A 157 1.20 -12.03 4.13
CA ASP A 157 2.09 -12.99 4.80
C ASP A 157 1.97 -12.78 6.32
N CYS A 158 0.84 -13.24 6.85
CA CYS A 158 0.44 -12.98 8.23
C CYS A 158 0.94 -14.08 9.15
N ASP A 159 2.26 -14.15 9.35
CA ASP A 159 2.83 -15.05 10.35
C ASP A 159 2.77 -14.40 11.74
N THR A 160 1.71 -14.73 12.49
CA THR A 160 1.56 -14.31 13.88
C THR A 160 2.27 -15.24 14.87
N SER A 161 2.98 -16.28 14.40
CA SER A 161 3.63 -17.26 15.29
C SER A 161 4.94 -16.76 15.91
N SER A 162 5.56 -15.74 15.32
CA SER A 162 6.81 -15.13 15.79
C SER A 162 6.81 -13.62 15.62
N VAL A 163 5.93 -12.93 16.33
CA VAL A 163 5.87 -11.46 16.34
C VAL A 163 6.91 -10.91 17.32
N THR A 164 7.74 -9.98 16.86
CA THR A 164 8.67 -9.22 17.70
C THR A 164 8.42 -7.73 17.59
N PHE A 165 8.84 -6.97 18.61
CA PHE A 165 8.72 -5.52 18.53
C PHE A 165 9.60 -4.98 17.40
N SER A 166 10.88 -5.34 17.40
CA SER A 166 11.87 -4.71 16.50
C SER A 166 11.72 -5.10 15.02
N GLU A 167 11.28 -6.32 14.73
CA GLU A 167 11.20 -6.83 13.35
C GLU A 167 9.77 -6.80 12.78
N THR A 168 8.73 -6.79 13.62
CA THR A 168 7.34 -6.84 13.17
C THR A 168 6.56 -5.57 13.49
N VAL A 169 6.50 -5.17 14.77
CA VAL A 169 5.61 -4.08 15.20
C VAL A 169 6.19 -2.71 14.84
N TRP A 170 7.48 -2.50 15.09
CA TRP A 170 8.13 -1.22 14.85
C TRP A 170 8.04 -0.79 13.38
N PRO A 171 8.31 -1.64 12.38
CA PRO A 171 8.12 -1.25 10.98
C PRO A 171 6.70 -0.77 10.65
N ILE A 172 5.67 -1.35 11.27
CA ILE A 172 4.27 -0.93 11.08
C ILE A 172 4.04 0.44 11.74
N VAL A 173 4.51 0.61 12.98
CA VAL A 173 4.39 1.89 13.70
C VAL A 173 5.13 3.01 12.96
N ASP A 174 6.35 2.74 12.51
CA ASP A 174 7.18 3.67 11.77
C ASP A 174 6.47 4.14 10.49
N ALA A 175 5.93 3.19 9.71
CA ALA A 175 5.29 3.46 8.43
C ALA A 175 3.93 4.18 8.54
N TYR A 176 3.08 3.83 9.50
CA TYR A 176 1.69 4.32 9.54
C TYR A 176 1.41 5.34 10.65
N CYS A 177 2.24 5.40 11.69
CA CYS A 177 1.91 6.17 12.89
C CYS A 177 2.81 7.39 13.06
N THR A 178 4.11 7.25 12.79
CA THR A 178 5.08 8.30 13.14
C THR A 178 4.93 9.58 12.34
N GLY A 179 4.32 9.56 11.14
CA GLY A 179 4.10 10.75 10.32
C GLY A 179 3.23 11.81 11.00
N CYS A 180 2.28 11.38 11.84
CA CYS A 180 1.42 12.27 12.63
C CYS A 180 1.73 12.23 14.14
N HIS A 181 2.34 11.15 14.63
CA HIS A 181 2.70 10.94 16.04
C HIS A 181 4.21 11.09 16.28
N ASP A 182 4.77 12.19 15.77
CA ASP A 182 6.20 12.47 15.77
C ASP A 182 6.69 13.23 17.03
N ALA A 183 7.94 13.68 17.02
CA ALA A 183 8.53 14.46 18.12
C ALA A 183 8.22 15.97 18.06
N THR A 184 7.82 16.51 16.90
CA THR A 184 7.84 17.95 16.65
C THR A 184 6.46 18.58 16.81
N LEU A 185 5.42 17.94 16.28
CA LEU A 185 4.02 18.34 16.41
C LEU A 185 3.12 17.09 16.52
N PRO A 186 3.30 16.28 17.58
CA PRO A 186 2.53 15.06 17.71
C PRO A 186 1.03 15.35 17.79
N SER A 187 0.27 14.69 16.91
CA SER A 187 -1.17 14.63 16.98
C SER A 187 -1.60 14.12 18.35
N ALA A 188 -2.58 14.81 18.96
CA ALA A 188 -3.04 14.56 20.33
C ALA A 188 -1.95 14.64 21.43
N GLY A 189 -0.77 15.19 21.15
CA GLY A 189 0.35 15.24 22.09
C GLY A 189 1.01 13.88 22.36
N LEU A 190 0.82 12.91 21.47
CA LEU A 190 1.35 11.55 21.55
C LEU A 190 2.52 11.34 20.57
N SER A 191 3.70 11.01 21.10
CA SER A 191 4.86 10.52 20.34
C SER A 191 4.80 8.99 20.29
N LEU A 192 5.17 8.39 19.16
CA LEU A 192 5.31 6.93 18.98
C LEU A 192 6.69 6.56 18.41
N LEU A 193 7.74 7.25 18.83
CA LEU A 193 9.08 7.15 18.23
C LEU A 193 10.00 6.11 18.87
N ASN A 194 9.53 5.38 19.87
CA ASN A 194 10.32 4.37 20.58
C ASN A 194 9.42 3.33 21.24
N TYR A 195 10.03 2.24 21.71
CA TYR A 195 9.33 1.16 22.39
C TYR A 195 8.49 1.64 23.59
N ASP A 196 9.05 2.46 24.48
CA ASP A 196 8.36 2.87 25.72
C ASP A 196 7.06 3.62 25.40
N ASP A 197 7.08 4.48 24.37
CA ASP A 197 5.92 5.22 23.89
C ASP A 197 4.83 4.28 23.31
N VAL A 198 5.24 3.32 22.48
CA VAL A 198 4.30 2.35 21.86
C VAL A 198 3.74 1.39 22.91
N ALA A 199 4.58 0.89 23.81
CA ALA A 199 4.16 0.01 24.92
C ALA A 199 3.19 0.74 25.87
N PHE A 200 3.36 2.04 26.11
CA PHE A 200 2.44 2.83 26.92
C PHE A 200 1.03 2.89 26.34
N VAL A 201 0.88 3.10 25.03
CA VAL A 201 -0.44 3.13 24.36
C VAL A 201 -1.04 1.74 24.14
N ALA A 202 -0.20 0.70 24.09
CA ALA A 202 -0.65 -0.68 24.15
C ALA A 202 -1.21 -1.03 25.54
N GLU A 203 -0.46 -0.74 26.60
CA GLU A 203 -0.84 -1.04 28.00
C GLU A 203 -2.14 -0.34 28.41
N ASN A 204 -2.32 0.91 27.99
CA ASN A 204 -3.54 1.67 28.33
C ASN A 204 -4.76 1.33 27.43
N GLY A 205 -4.58 0.47 26.42
CA GLY A 205 -5.61 0.00 25.50
C GLY A 205 -5.97 0.95 24.36
N SER A 206 -5.38 2.16 24.31
CA SER A 206 -5.71 3.14 23.28
C SER A 206 -5.20 2.75 21.90
N LEU A 207 -4.12 1.96 21.81
CA LEU A 207 -3.57 1.50 20.53
C LEU A 207 -4.62 0.69 19.75
N MET A 208 -5.10 -0.42 20.33
CA MET A 208 -6.10 -1.26 19.65
C MET A 208 -7.45 -0.57 19.51
N SER A 209 -7.84 0.29 20.46
CA SER A 209 -9.08 1.06 20.34
C SER A 209 -9.03 2.05 19.17
N SER A 210 -7.89 2.70 18.95
CA SER A 210 -7.70 3.63 17.83
C SER A 210 -7.57 2.89 16.49
N LEU A 211 -6.86 1.76 16.43
CA LEU A 211 -6.77 0.94 15.21
C LEU A 211 -8.13 0.37 14.77
N ASN A 212 -9.04 0.10 15.72
CA ASN A 212 -10.37 -0.42 15.43
C ASN A 212 -11.46 0.67 15.35
N GLY A 213 -11.16 1.92 15.72
CA GLY A 213 -12.16 2.97 15.88
C GLY A 213 -13.26 2.61 16.90
N SER A 214 -12.87 1.94 17.99
CA SER A 214 -13.77 1.45 19.04
C SER A 214 -13.65 2.27 20.33
N ASP A 215 -14.53 2.01 21.30
CA ASP A 215 -14.42 2.54 22.67
C ASP A 215 -14.34 4.07 22.79
N GLY A 216 -14.88 4.77 21.78
CA GLY A 216 -14.90 6.23 21.71
C GLY A 216 -13.64 6.85 21.09
N TYR A 217 -12.71 6.03 20.59
CA TYR A 217 -11.55 6.46 19.83
C TYR A 217 -11.89 6.64 18.34
N VAL A 218 -11.19 7.57 17.70
CA VAL A 218 -11.27 7.77 16.25
C VAL A 218 -10.39 6.71 15.58
N LEU A 219 -10.86 6.16 14.46
CA LEU A 219 -10.09 5.24 13.64
C LEU A 219 -8.78 5.91 13.20
N MET A 220 -7.66 5.26 13.44
CA MET A 220 -6.33 5.73 13.04
C MET A 220 -5.72 4.82 11.96
N PRO A 221 -5.05 5.40 10.93
CA PRO A 221 -4.86 6.83 10.68
C PRO A 221 -6.17 7.58 10.39
N SER A 222 -6.24 8.84 10.83
CA SER A 222 -7.48 9.61 10.76
C SER A 222 -7.84 9.95 9.32
N GLY A 223 -9.09 9.68 8.92
CA GLY A 223 -9.57 10.01 7.58
C GLY A 223 -9.10 9.07 6.48
N SER A 224 -8.36 8.01 6.81
CA SER A 224 -8.05 6.89 5.91
C SER A 224 -9.00 5.71 6.11
N SER A 225 -8.83 4.67 5.29
CA SER A 225 -9.33 3.34 5.63
C SER A 225 -8.60 2.79 6.85
N ALA A 226 -9.19 1.79 7.50
CA ALA A 226 -8.50 1.01 8.52
C ALA A 226 -7.21 0.39 7.95
N LEU A 227 -6.23 0.12 8.81
CA LEU A 227 -5.09 -0.70 8.42
C LEU A 227 -5.59 -2.05 7.89
N PRO A 228 -4.84 -2.69 6.97
CA PRO A 228 -5.12 -4.06 6.57
C PRO A 228 -5.21 -4.97 7.80
N ASP A 229 -6.20 -5.88 7.81
CA ASP A 229 -6.50 -6.75 8.96
C ASP A 229 -5.25 -7.49 9.47
N CYS A 230 -4.37 -7.94 8.56
CA CYS A 230 -3.14 -8.61 8.97
C CYS A 230 -2.20 -7.72 9.81
N LEU A 231 -2.07 -6.43 9.47
CA LEU A 231 -1.21 -5.53 10.25
C LEU A 231 -1.80 -5.32 11.65
N ILE A 232 -3.14 -5.26 11.75
CA ILE A 232 -3.84 -5.18 13.03
C ILE A 232 -3.63 -6.47 13.82
N ASP A 233 -3.70 -7.65 13.18
CA ASP A 233 -3.48 -8.95 13.83
C ASP A 233 -2.05 -9.11 14.35
N LEU A 234 -1.04 -8.63 13.62
CA LEU A 234 0.36 -8.62 14.08
C LEU A 234 0.53 -7.75 15.34
N ILE A 235 -0.04 -6.54 15.33
CA ILE A 235 -0.01 -5.65 16.50
C ILE A 235 -0.80 -6.27 17.66
N GLN A 236 -1.99 -6.81 17.41
CA GLN A 236 -2.82 -7.45 18.44
C GLN A 236 -2.11 -8.64 19.07
N THR A 237 -1.41 -9.45 18.28
CA THR A 237 -0.61 -10.59 18.79
C THR A 237 0.49 -10.10 19.74
N TRP A 238 1.22 -9.06 19.37
CA TRP A 238 2.22 -8.46 20.25
C TRP A 238 1.63 -7.88 21.54
N VAL A 239 0.45 -7.25 21.46
CA VAL A 239 -0.29 -6.77 22.63
C VAL A 239 -0.70 -7.93 23.55
N ASP A 240 -1.22 -9.01 22.97
CA ASP A 240 -1.65 -10.22 23.70
C ASP A 240 -0.49 -10.96 24.38
N ASP A 241 0.70 -10.91 23.78
CA ASP A 241 1.95 -11.45 24.33
C ASP A 241 2.54 -10.58 25.45
N GLY A 242 1.90 -9.46 25.79
CA GLY A 242 2.34 -8.55 26.83
C GLY A 242 3.45 -7.60 26.38
N TYR A 243 3.39 -7.16 25.12
CA TYR A 243 4.21 -6.11 24.52
C TYR A 243 5.72 -6.28 24.76
N PRO A 244 6.33 -7.44 24.43
CA PRO A 244 7.76 -7.65 24.65
C PRO A 244 8.64 -6.73 23.78
N ASP A 245 9.74 -6.21 24.37
CA ASP A 245 10.83 -5.52 23.65
C ASP A 245 11.89 -6.56 23.23
N ASN A 246 11.75 -7.13 22.04
CA ASN A 246 12.56 -8.26 21.57
C ASN A 246 12.97 -8.18 20.09
#